data_AF-H3SGV7-F1
#
_entry.id   AF-H3SGV7-F1
#
_cell.length_a   1.000
_cell.length_b   1.000
_cell.length_c   1.000
_cell.angle_alpha   90.00
_cell.angle_beta   90.00
_cell.angle_gamma   90.00
#
_symmetry.space_group_name_H-M   'P 1'
#
loop_
_entity.id
_entity.type
_entity.pdbx_description
1 polymer ?
#
loop_
_entity_poly.entity_id
_entity_poly.type
_entity_poly.pdbx_seq_one_letter_code
_entity_poly.pdbx_strand_id
1 'polypeptide(L)'
;MLKLMLAHNIGNAPLLHEEEKQRIIRYLEGLPDDNKLCHGDFHPDNVLMGQTLFIIDWMTAAVGSPAADAARTLILLGMGMLPQGTPRFIVWVVSLLRKRLREQYQKRYIELSGISLSEIERWTMPVAAARLVEWVPEGEKNQLVQWVREQLSNMIDT
;
A
#
# COMPACT_ATOMS: atom_id res chain seq x y z
N MET A 1 13.14 6.42 -9.24
CA MET A 1 12.83 5.15 -9.95
C MET A 1 11.47 4.60 -9.54
N LEU A 2 11.17 4.57 -8.23
CA LEU A 2 9.91 4.14 -7.64
C LEU A 2 8.66 4.79 -8.29
N LYS A 3 8.64 6.12 -8.43
CA LYS A 3 7.50 6.83 -9.02
C LYS A 3 7.21 6.40 -10.46
N LEU A 4 8.23 6.11 -11.26
CA LEU A 4 8.06 5.63 -12.64
C LEU A 4 7.40 4.25 -12.65
N MET A 5 7.80 3.35 -11.74
CA MET A 5 7.18 2.04 -11.59
C MET A 5 5.72 2.16 -11.15
N LEU A 6 5.45 3.02 -10.15
CA LEU A 6 4.07 3.28 -9.70
C LEU A 6 3.22 3.85 -10.84
N ALA A 7 3.71 4.87 -11.56
CA ALA A 7 2.99 5.47 -12.69
C ALA A 7 2.72 4.44 -13.81
N HIS A 8 3.70 3.60 -14.13
CA HIS A 8 3.53 2.51 -15.09
C HIS A 8 2.43 1.54 -14.65
N ASN A 9 2.44 1.12 -13.38
CA ASN A 9 1.42 0.22 -12.84
C ASN A 9 0.04 0.89 -12.81
N ILE A 10 -0.06 2.16 -12.40
CA ILE A 10 -1.32 2.92 -12.45
C ILE A 10 -1.87 2.98 -13.89
N GLY A 11 -1.00 3.24 -14.88
CA GLY A 11 -1.38 3.26 -16.30
C GLY A 11 -1.99 1.94 -16.78
N ASN A 12 -1.52 0.82 -16.24
CA ASN A 12 -1.99 -0.53 -16.58
C ASN A 12 -3.09 -1.07 -15.65
N ALA A 13 -3.56 -0.29 -14.68
CA ALA A 13 -4.58 -0.72 -13.72
C ALA A 13 -5.92 -1.02 -14.43
N PRO A 14 -6.44 -2.26 -14.40
CA PRO A 14 -7.57 -2.68 -15.24
C PRO A 14 -8.93 -2.13 -14.80
N LEU A 15 -9.07 -1.72 -13.53
CA LEU A 15 -10.34 -1.26 -12.96
C LEU A 15 -10.48 0.27 -12.90
N LEU A 16 -9.44 1.01 -13.30
CA LEU A 16 -9.44 2.46 -13.34
C LEU A 16 -9.72 2.97 -14.76
N HIS A 17 -10.50 4.04 -14.86
CA HIS A 17 -10.69 4.78 -16.10
C HIS A 17 -9.47 5.66 -16.39
N GLU A 18 -9.25 5.99 -17.67
CA GLU A 18 -8.10 6.82 -18.08
C GLU A 18 -8.04 8.16 -17.35
N GLU A 19 -9.17 8.82 -17.12
CA GLU A 19 -9.20 10.06 -16.35
C GLU A 19 -8.73 9.86 -14.89
N GLU A 20 -9.17 8.78 -14.25
CA GLU A 20 -8.76 8.42 -12.89
C GLU A 20 -7.24 8.20 -12.86
N LYS A 21 -6.70 7.38 -13.79
CA LYS A 21 -5.26 7.12 -13.91
C LYS A 21 -4.47 8.42 -14.07
N GLN A 22 -4.87 9.30 -14.98
CA GLN A 22 -4.17 10.55 -15.25
C GLN A 22 -4.20 11.52 -14.05
N ARG A 23 -5.29 11.53 -13.27
CA ARG A 23 -5.36 12.33 -12.04
C ARG A 23 -4.42 11.79 -10.96
N ILE A 24 -4.40 10.46 -10.78
CA ILE A 24 -3.53 9.81 -9.80
C ILE A 24 -2.06 10.00 -10.16
N ILE A 25 -1.69 9.84 -11.43
CA ILE A 25 -0.32 10.03 -11.91
C ILE A 25 0.14 11.48 -11.68
N ARG A 26 -0.68 12.48 -12.03
CA ARG A 26 -0.38 13.89 -11.75
C ARG A 26 -0.19 14.17 -10.25
N TYR A 27 -1.01 13.55 -9.40
CA TYR A 27 -0.84 13.65 -7.95
C TYR A 27 0.50 13.02 -7.49
N LEU A 28 0.83 11.82 -8.00
CA LEU A 28 2.09 11.11 -7.71
C LEU A 28 3.33 11.92 -8.13
N GLU A 29 3.27 12.60 -9.28
CA GLU A 29 4.35 13.47 -9.76
C GLU A 29 4.67 14.59 -8.76
N GLY A 30 3.66 15.16 -8.10
CA GLY A 30 3.80 16.22 -7.10
C GLY A 30 4.33 15.79 -5.72
N LEU A 31 4.43 14.49 -5.44
CA LEU A 31 5.00 14.01 -4.16
C LEU A 31 6.52 14.30 -4.07
N PRO A 32 7.14 14.34 -2.90
CA PRO A 32 8.61 14.42 -2.82
C PRO A 32 9.25 13.14 -3.41
N ASP A 33 10.44 13.26 -4.01
CA ASP A 33 11.28 12.09 -4.31
C ASP A 33 12.33 11.91 -3.20
N ASP A 34 12.94 10.72 -3.15
CA ASP A 34 14.05 10.42 -2.23
C ASP A 34 14.98 9.38 -2.87
N ASN A 35 16.18 9.24 -2.34
CA ASN A 35 17.21 8.35 -2.85
C ASN A 35 17.48 7.17 -1.88
N LYS A 36 16.42 6.55 -1.38
CA LYS A 36 16.49 5.38 -0.49
C LYS A 36 16.09 4.11 -1.23
N LEU A 37 16.74 3.01 -0.88
CA LEU A 37 16.32 1.68 -1.33
C LEU A 37 15.02 1.32 -0.61
N CYS A 38 13.95 1.18 -1.36
CA CYS A 38 12.65 0.69 -0.92
C CYS A 38 12.48 -0.76 -1.39
N HIS A 39 11.81 -1.58 -0.58
CA HIS A 39 11.55 -2.97 -0.92
C HIS A 39 10.51 -3.11 -2.02
N GLY A 40 9.44 -2.31 -1.97
CA GLY A 40 8.35 -2.35 -2.95
C GLY A 40 7.32 -3.45 -2.71
N ASP A 41 7.53 -4.33 -1.71
CA ASP A 41 6.56 -5.34 -1.26
C ASP A 41 6.86 -5.87 0.16
N PHE A 42 7.20 -4.97 1.08
CA PHE A 42 7.53 -5.40 2.44
C PHE A 42 6.27 -5.77 3.25
N HIS A 43 6.18 -7.03 3.67
CA HIS A 43 5.18 -7.55 4.62
C HIS A 43 5.77 -8.72 5.43
N PRO A 44 5.12 -9.14 6.55
CA PRO A 44 5.68 -10.16 7.43
C PRO A 44 6.06 -11.49 6.76
N ASP A 45 5.38 -11.90 5.68
CA ASP A 45 5.72 -13.15 4.99
C ASP A 45 7.04 -13.06 4.20
N ASN A 46 7.51 -11.83 3.92
CA ASN A 46 8.83 -11.56 3.34
C ASN A 46 9.94 -11.41 4.40
N VAL A 47 9.67 -11.82 5.65
CA VAL A 47 10.65 -11.83 6.75
C VAL A 47 10.85 -13.25 7.25
N LEU A 48 12.04 -13.81 6.99
CA LEU A 48 12.44 -15.10 7.55
C LEU A 48 13.04 -14.89 8.95
N MET A 49 12.52 -15.64 9.91
CA MET A 49 13.03 -15.64 11.29
C MET A 49 14.00 -16.81 11.52
N GLY A 50 15.24 -16.49 11.86
CA GLY A 50 16.26 -17.44 12.32
C GLY A 50 16.97 -16.91 13.57
N GLN A 51 18.28 -17.16 13.69
CA GLN A 51 19.12 -16.47 14.69
C GLN A 51 19.15 -14.96 14.47
N THR A 52 18.95 -14.54 13.21
CA THR A 52 18.76 -13.16 12.78
C THR A 52 17.53 -13.07 11.88
N LEU A 53 17.07 -11.86 11.61
CA LEU A 53 16.00 -11.59 10.65
C LEU A 53 16.59 -11.44 9.24
N PHE A 54 15.95 -12.05 8.25
CA PHE A 54 16.29 -11.87 6.84
C PHE A 54 15.08 -11.35 6.07
N ILE A 55 15.28 -10.28 5.31
CA ILE A 55 14.27 -9.73 4.40
C ILE A 55 14.54 -10.32 3.01
N ILE A 56 13.54 -10.97 2.43
CA ILE A 56 13.61 -11.67 1.14
C ILE A 56 12.71 -11.00 0.10
N ASP A 57 12.71 -11.52 -1.13
CA ASP A 57 11.83 -11.07 -2.23
C ASP A 57 12.02 -9.61 -2.67
N TRP A 58 13.26 -9.26 -3.00
CA TRP A 58 13.65 -7.92 -3.47
C TRP A 58 13.35 -7.65 -4.96
N MET A 59 12.52 -8.46 -5.63
CA MET A 59 12.29 -8.30 -7.08
C MET A 59 11.55 -7.00 -7.45
N THR A 60 10.84 -6.40 -6.50
CA THR A 60 10.11 -5.12 -6.64
C THR A 60 10.91 -3.92 -6.11
N ALA A 61 12.16 -4.13 -5.72
CA ALA A 61 12.98 -3.12 -5.09
C ALA A 61 13.21 -1.92 -6.01
N ALA A 62 13.11 -0.73 -5.44
CA ALA A 62 13.26 0.52 -6.19
C ALA A 62 13.87 1.63 -5.35
N VAL A 63 14.47 2.61 -6.02
CA VAL A 63 14.96 3.84 -5.39
C VAL A 63 13.83 4.87 -5.37
N GLY A 64 13.48 5.34 -4.17
CA GLY A 64 12.44 6.34 -3.94
C GLY A 64 12.22 6.67 -2.46
N SER A 65 11.04 7.17 -2.14
CA SER A 65 10.64 7.54 -0.77
C SER A 65 10.26 6.33 0.08
N PRO A 66 10.87 6.13 1.27
CA PRO A 66 10.47 5.07 2.21
C PRO A 66 9.01 5.20 2.67
N ALA A 67 8.44 6.41 2.63
CA ALA A 67 7.04 6.65 2.98
C ALA A 67 6.08 5.87 2.06
N ALA A 68 6.46 5.64 0.80
CA ALA A 68 5.68 4.82 -0.13
C ALA A 68 5.71 3.33 0.27
N ASP A 69 6.86 2.84 0.72
CA ASP A 69 7.03 1.46 1.18
C ASP A 69 6.21 1.23 2.46
N ALA A 70 6.25 2.19 3.39
CA ALA A 70 5.40 2.19 4.58
C ALA A 70 3.91 2.19 4.24
N ALA A 71 3.49 3.04 3.30
CA ALA A 71 2.11 3.08 2.83
C ALA A 71 1.68 1.74 2.23
N ARG A 72 2.54 1.10 1.43
CA ARG A 72 2.29 -0.24 0.88
C ARG A 72 2.10 -1.27 1.99
N THR A 73 3.00 -1.34 2.96
CA THR A 73 2.88 -2.28 4.09
C THR A 73 1.59 -2.04 4.87
N LEU A 74 1.21 -0.79 5.13
CA LEU A 74 -0.04 -0.46 5.84
C LEU A 74 -1.29 -0.91 5.08
N ILE A 75 -1.28 -0.78 3.75
CA ILE A 75 -2.33 -1.30 2.86
C ILE A 75 -2.40 -2.82 2.98
N LEU A 76 -1.27 -3.53 2.85
CA LEU A 76 -1.20 -5.00 2.93
C LEU A 76 -1.64 -5.54 4.29
N LEU A 77 -1.22 -4.90 5.39
CA LEU A 77 -1.66 -5.26 6.74
C LEU A 77 -3.15 -4.98 6.97
N GLY A 78 -3.71 -4.04 6.22
CA GLY A 78 -5.09 -3.63 6.34
C GLY A 78 -6.09 -4.40 5.48
N MET A 79 -5.61 -4.95 4.36
CA MET A 79 -6.41 -5.65 3.37
C MET A 79 -6.21 -7.17 3.47
N GLY A 80 -7.18 -7.92 2.96
CA GLY A 80 -7.13 -9.37 2.90
C GLY A 80 -8.48 -9.98 3.18
N MET A 81 -9.01 -10.71 2.21
CA MET A 81 -10.26 -11.44 2.39
C MET A 81 -10.02 -12.75 3.15
N LEU A 82 -10.98 -13.11 3.99
CA LEU A 82 -11.08 -14.46 4.53
C LEU A 82 -11.95 -15.31 3.60
N PRO A 83 -11.76 -16.63 3.54
CA PRO A 83 -12.57 -17.52 2.71
C PRO A 83 -14.08 -17.33 2.96
N GLN A 84 -14.88 -17.46 1.90
CA GLN A 84 -16.34 -17.43 2.03
C GLN A 84 -16.79 -18.54 2.99
N GLY A 85 -17.73 -18.21 3.89
CA GLY A 85 -18.19 -19.12 4.94
C GLY A 85 -17.36 -19.09 6.23
N THR A 86 -16.32 -18.25 6.33
CA THR A 86 -15.61 -18.05 7.59
C THR A 86 -16.57 -17.56 8.69
N PRO A 87 -16.62 -18.19 9.88
CA PRO A 87 -17.50 -17.76 10.96
C PRO A 87 -17.26 -16.29 11.36
N ARG A 88 -18.35 -15.53 11.58
CA ARG A 88 -18.28 -14.09 11.90
C ARG A 88 -17.37 -13.76 13.08
N PHE A 89 -17.32 -14.63 14.09
CA PHE A 89 -16.41 -14.48 15.23
C PHE A 89 -14.93 -14.51 14.80
N ILE A 90 -14.54 -15.41 13.90
CA ILE A 90 -13.18 -15.47 13.37
C ILE A 90 -12.85 -14.23 12.56
N VAL A 91 -13.77 -13.78 11.70
CA VAL A 91 -13.61 -12.53 10.93
C VAL A 91 -13.36 -11.35 11.88
N TRP A 92 -14.13 -11.26 12.97
CA TRP A 92 -13.95 -10.22 13.98
C TRP A 92 -12.59 -10.32 14.68
N VAL A 93 -12.17 -11.52 15.13
CA VAL A 93 -10.86 -11.72 15.78
C VAL A 93 -9.72 -11.32 14.85
N VAL A 94 -9.72 -11.79 13.60
CA VAL A 94 -8.69 -11.45 12.61
C VAL A 94 -8.68 -9.95 12.33
N SER A 95 -9.84 -9.31 12.25
CA SER A 95 -9.93 -7.87 12.04
C SER A 95 -9.30 -7.09 13.20
N LEU A 96 -9.51 -7.53 14.45
CA LEU A 96 -8.89 -6.93 15.63
C LEU A 96 -7.36 -7.10 15.62
N LEU A 97 -6.87 -8.30 15.28
CA LEU A 97 -5.43 -8.58 15.17
C LEU A 97 -4.77 -7.74 14.09
N ARG A 98 -5.36 -7.66 12.89
CA ARG A 98 -4.86 -6.81 11.80
C ARG A 98 -4.83 -5.34 12.18
N LYS A 99 -5.88 -4.85 12.85
CA LYS A 99 -5.91 -3.47 13.35
C LYS A 99 -4.74 -3.19 14.29
N ARG A 100 -4.53 -4.05 15.30
CA ARG A 100 -3.41 -3.91 16.23
C ARG A 100 -2.05 -3.99 15.53
N LEU A 101 -1.86 -4.94 14.61
CA LEU A 101 -0.60 -5.10 13.89
C LEU A 101 -0.27 -3.85 13.06
N ARG A 102 -1.28 -3.31 12.36
CA ARG A 102 -1.16 -2.08 11.57
C ARG A 102 -0.80 -0.87 12.45
N GLU A 103 -1.51 -0.70 13.58
CA GLU A 103 -1.24 0.39 14.54
C GLU A 103 0.18 0.30 15.11
N GLN A 104 0.63 -0.90 15.50
CA GLN A 104 1.97 -1.10 16.03
C GLN A 104 3.05 -0.88 14.97
N TYR A 105 2.85 -1.38 13.75
CA TYR A 105 3.77 -1.14 12.63
C TYR A 105 3.88 0.36 12.35
N GLN A 106 2.75 1.04 12.17
CA GLN A 106 2.70 2.48 11.90
C GLN A 106 3.45 3.28 12.98
N LYS A 107 3.09 3.06 14.25
CA LYS A 107 3.71 3.74 15.38
C LYS A 107 5.23 3.51 15.39
N ARG A 108 5.65 2.26 15.27
CA ARG A 108 7.08 1.90 15.35
C ARG A 108 7.86 2.44 14.16
N TYR A 109 7.27 2.43 12.97
CA TYR A 109 7.89 2.97 11.76
C TYR A 109 8.11 4.47 11.88
N ILE A 110 7.11 5.23 12.33
CA ILE A 110 7.21 6.68 12.57
C ILE A 110 8.30 6.97 13.60
N GLU A 111 8.29 6.28 14.74
CA GLU A 111 9.30 6.45 15.82
C GLU A 111 10.73 6.21 15.36
N LEU A 112 10.95 5.23 14.47
CA LEU A 112 12.29 4.85 14.01
C LEU A 112 12.78 5.66 12.81
N SER A 113 11.88 6.03 11.89
CA SER A 113 12.24 6.70 10.65
C SER A 113 12.20 8.22 10.75
N GLY A 114 11.40 8.77 11.68
CA GLY A 114 11.09 10.20 11.75
C GLY A 114 10.12 10.69 10.66
N ILE A 115 9.66 9.81 9.76
CA ILE A 115 8.67 10.13 8.74
C ILE A 115 7.30 10.27 9.40
N SER A 116 6.63 11.39 9.16
CA SER A 116 5.32 11.65 9.77
C SER A 116 4.20 10.81 9.14
N LEU A 117 3.09 10.65 9.88
CA LEU A 117 1.92 9.94 9.37
C LEU A 117 1.36 10.61 8.11
N SER A 118 1.27 11.94 8.09
CA SER A 118 0.76 12.69 6.93
C SER A 118 1.65 12.51 5.70
N GLU A 119 2.97 12.36 5.88
CA GLU A 119 3.87 12.01 4.78
C GLU A 119 3.57 10.63 4.21
N ILE A 120 3.35 9.62 5.05
CA ILE A 120 2.97 8.27 4.61
C ILE A 120 1.61 8.29 3.92
N GLU A 121 0.62 8.99 4.49
CA GLU A 121 -0.75 9.05 3.97
C GLU A 121 -0.82 9.62 2.54
N ARG A 122 0.04 10.59 2.20
CA ARG A 122 0.16 11.11 0.84
C ARG A 122 0.52 10.03 -0.19
N TRP A 123 1.19 8.95 0.21
CA TRP A 123 1.53 7.86 -0.72
C TRP A 123 0.47 6.79 -0.83
N THR A 124 -0.48 6.71 0.10
CA THR A 124 -1.45 5.60 0.18
C THR A 124 -2.28 5.47 -1.09
N MET A 125 -2.82 6.58 -1.62
CA MET A 125 -3.66 6.57 -2.82
C MET A 125 -2.92 6.09 -4.08
N PRO A 126 -1.78 6.68 -4.49
CA PRO A 126 -1.07 6.21 -5.68
C PRO A 126 -0.51 4.79 -5.53
N VAL A 127 -0.09 4.38 -4.33
CA VAL A 127 0.35 3.00 -4.07
C VAL A 127 -0.82 2.02 -4.18
N ALA A 128 -1.98 2.34 -3.60
CA ALA A 128 -3.20 1.55 -3.71
C ALA A 128 -3.63 1.38 -5.18
N ALA A 129 -3.59 2.46 -5.96
CA ALA A 129 -3.92 2.43 -7.39
C ALA A 129 -2.95 1.57 -8.19
N ALA A 130 -1.64 1.69 -7.93
CA ALA A 130 -0.61 0.88 -8.58
C ALA A 130 -0.79 -0.63 -8.30
N ARG A 131 -1.29 -1.03 -7.12
CA ARG A 131 -1.54 -2.43 -6.78
C ARG A 131 -2.64 -3.10 -7.62
N LEU A 132 -3.51 -2.35 -8.29
CA LEU A 132 -4.63 -2.94 -9.04
C LEU A 132 -4.20 -3.84 -10.23
N VAL A 133 -2.94 -3.71 -10.68
CA VAL A 133 -2.33 -4.62 -11.67
C VAL A 133 -2.00 -6.00 -11.11
N GLU A 134 -1.82 -6.11 -9.79
CA GLU A 134 -1.41 -7.35 -9.13
C GLU A 134 -2.50 -8.40 -9.19
N TRP A 135 -2.12 -9.66 -9.11
CA TRP A 135 -3.08 -10.75 -8.95
C TRP A 135 -3.52 -10.82 -7.48
N VAL A 136 -4.64 -10.18 -7.16
CA VAL A 136 -5.30 -10.29 -5.85
C VAL A 136 -6.75 -10.74 -6.03
N PRO A 137 -7.38 -11.36 -5.02
CA PRO A 137 -8.76 -11.82 -5.10
C PRO A 137 -9.72 -10.71 -5.56
N GLU A 138 -10.70 -11.05 -6.39
CA GLU A 138 -11.61 -10.07 -7.03
C GLU A 138 -12.31 -9.16 -6.02
N GLY A 139 -12.78 -9.71 -4.90
CA GLY A 139 -13.38 -8.91 -3.83
C GLY A 139 -12.41 -7.92 -3.17
N GLU A 140 -11.11 -8.23 -3.10
CA GLU A 140 -10.08 -7.29 -2.64
C GLU A 140 -9.83 -6.21 -3.69
N LYS A 141 -9.74 -6.57 -4.97
CA LYS A 141 -9.62 -5.58 -6.07
C LYS A 141 -10.78 -4.58 -6.06
N ASN A 142 -12.00 -5.08 -5.86
CA ASN A 142 -13.19 -4.24 -5.81
C ASN A 142 -13.19 -3.30 -4.59
N GLN A 143 -12.78 -3.77 -3.41
CA GLN A 143 -12.63 -2.88 -2.24
C GLN A 143 -11.55 -1.82 -2.48
N LEU A 144 -10.42 -2.22 -3.06
CA LEU A 144 -9.29 -1.33 -3.33
C LEU A 144 -9.65 -0.24 -4.33
N VAL A 145 -10.32 -0.57 -5.45
CA VAL A 145 -10.71 0.43 -6.44
C VAL A 145 -11.77 1.40 -5.91
N GLN A 146 -12.73 0.91 -5.10
CA GLN A 146 -13.71 1.79 -4.47
C GLN A 146 -13.05 2.78 -3.52
N TRP A 147 -12.12 2.30 -2.67
CA TRP A 147 -11.37 3.16 -1.78
C TRP A 147 -10.54 4.22 -2.55
N VAL A 148 -9.87 3.83 -3.65
CA VAL A 148 -9.13 4.78 -4.51
C VAL A 148 -10.06 5.86 -5.08
N ARG A 149 -11.26 5.48 -5.54
CA ARG A 149 -12.27 6.43 -6.06
C ARG A 149 -12.78 7.40 -5.00
N GLU A 150 -13.04 6.91 -3.79
CA GLU A 150 -13.41 7.76 -2.65
C GLU A 150 -12.32 8.80 -2.35
N GLN A 151 -11.04 8.40 -2.34
CA GLN A 151 -9.93 9.34 -2.16
C GLN A 151 -9.86 10.38 -3.29
N LEU A 152 -10.06 9.96 -4.55
CA LEU A 152 -10.08 10.88 -5.69
C LEU A 152 -11.23 11.89 -5.63
N SER A 153 -12.40 11.50 -5.10
CA SER A 153 -13.53 12.41 -4.90
C SER A 153 -13.20 13.46 -3.85
N ASN A 154 -12.65 13.05 -2.71
CA ASN A 154 -12.31 13.96 -1.61
C ASN A 154 -11.25 15.01 -1.99
N MET A 155 -10.41 14.73 -3.00
CA MET A 155 -9.45 15.70 -3.55
C MET A 155 -10.10 16.80 -4.41
N ILE A 156 -11.36 16.65 -4.84
CA ILE A 156 -12.09 17.65 -5.63
C ILE A 156 -12.77 18.67 -4.71
N ASP A 157 -13.13 18.24 -3.50
CA ASP A 157 -13.86 19.03 -2.51
C ASP A 157 -12.95 19.90 -1.62
N THR A 158 -11.65 19.95 -1.89
CA THR A 158 -10.62 20.75 -1.20
C THR A 158 -9.88 21.66 -2.16
#